data_AF-A0A848AVR7-F1
#
_entry.id   AF-A0A848AVR7-F1
#
_cell.length_a   1.000
_cell.length_b   1.000
_cell.length_c   1.000
_cell.angle_alpha   90.00
_cell.angle_beta   90.00
_cell.angle_gamma   90.00
#
_symmetry.space_group_name_H-M   'P 1'
#
loop_
_entity.id
_entity.type
_entity.pdbx_description
1 polymer ?
#
loop_
_entity_poly.entity_id
_entity_poly.type
_entity_poly.pdbx_seq_one_letter_code
_entity_poly.pdbx_strand_id
1 'polypeptide(L)'
;MPKVLRTVLLTILLTAGALLSGADLLDTLGEQLDKLEPRFWPALARSPDSDYHKQTKKLLHETMGISRDIERELSRQDIRFEPKIAGEMMKLQCMFEEDVKRSMASCYTVRIPATGMTAYDREFQRLQSRQGKRKADKKTASLSTVDPDAYENWLNDQVNRSLKQIRRSSGDRNARQDENMKSKITEFCEAVAKIRVALVRLRQEVKLQFR
;
A
#
# COMPACT_ATOMS: atom_id res chain seq x y z
N MET A 1 6.86 -37.93 37.88
CA MET A 1 7.23 -36.60 37.37
C MET A 1 6.14 -36.09 36.43
N PRO A 2 5.71 -34.83 36.54
CA PRO A 2 4.29 -34.51 36.51
C PRO A 2 3.78 -34.09 35.12
N LYS A 3 2.51 -34.41 34.86
CA LYS A 3 1.66 -34.00 33.72
C LYS A 3 1.44 -32.48 33.59
N VAL A 4 2.20 -31.66 34.32
CA VAL A 4 2.08 -30.20 34.39
C VAL A 4 2.92 -29.49 33.32
N LEU A 5 3.91 -30.19 32.72
CA LEU A 5 4.75 -29.60 31.66
C LEU A 5 4.10 -29.60 30.26
N ARG A 6 3.00 -30.33 30.05
CA ARG A 6 2.33 -30.39 28.73
C ARG A 6 1.28 -29.30 28.51
N THR A 7 0.80 -28.65 29.57
CA THR A 7 -0.21 -27.59 29.46
C THR A 7 0.40 -26.19 29.34
N VAL A 8 1.66 -26.02 29.74
CA VAL A 8 2.39 -24.73 29.59
C VAL A 8 3.05 -24.60 28.20
N LEU A 9 3.17 -25.70 27.46
CA LEU A 9 3.74 -25.69 26.10
C LEU A 9 2.72 -25.39 24.99
N LEU A 10 1.42 -25.27 25.31
CA LEU A 10 0.40 -24.86 24.33
C LEU A 10 0.17 -23.35 24.28
N THR A 11 0.82 -22.58 25.15
CA THR A 11 0.76 -21.11 25.18
C THR A 11 1.94 -20.43 24.49
N ILE A 12 2.87 -21.21 23.94
CA ILE A 12 4.05 -20.71 23.22
C ILE A 12 4.10 -21.35 21.83
N LEU A 13 3.01 -21.22 21.08
CA LEU A 13 3.06 -21.21 19.63
C LEU A 13 2.97 -19.75 19.20
N LEU A 14 4.11 -19.07 19.44
CA LEU A 14 4.51 -17.87 18.72
C LEU A 14 4.53 -18.19 17.22
N THR A 15 3.42 -17.93 16.55
CA THR A 15 3.44 -17.45 15.18
C THR A 15 3.09 -15.98 15.20
N ALA A 16 4.14 -15.18 15.36
CA ALA A 16 4.31 -13.88 14.74
C ALA A 16 3.13 -12.89 14.84
N GLY A 17 3.10 -12.15 15.95
CA GLY A 17 3.22 -10.69 15.89
C GLY A 17 2.20 -9.93 15.05
N ALA A 18 0.94 -9.95 15.47
CA ALA A 18 0.18 -8.71 15.58
C ALA A 18 -0.19 -8.59 17.06
N LEU A 19 0.72 -7.96 17.82
CA LEU A 19 0.39 -7.46 19.13
C LEU A 19 -0.89 -6.63 19.01
N LEU A 20 -1.85 -6.99 19.85
CA LEU A 20 -2.83 -6.08 20.44
C LEU A 20 -2.19 -4.72 20.75
N SER A 21 -2.27 -3.80 19.80
CA SER A 21 -2.10 -2.37 20.04
C SER A 21 -3.38 -1.73 19.56
N GLY A 22 -3.97 -0.83 20.34
CA GLY A 22 -5.15 -0.05 19.93
C GLY A 22 -4.88 0.93 18.79
N ALA A 23 -3.95 0.61 17.89
CA ALA A 23 -3.67 1.32 16.67
C ALA A 23 -4.77 1.02 15.65
N ASP A 24 -5.27 2.05 15.01
CA ASP A 24 -6.34 1.92 14.04
C ASP A 24 -5.85 1.20 12.77
N LEU A 25 -6.64 0.25 12.26
CA LEU A 25 -6.24 -0.57 11.10
C LEU A 25 -6.00 0.28 9.84
N LEU A 26 -6.72 1.39 9.66
CA LEU A 26 -6.54 2.26 8.48
C LEU A 26 -5.19 2.97 8.52
N ASP A 27 -4.77 3.44 9.70
CA ASP A 27 -3.47 4.09 9.87
C ASP A 27 -2.34 3.05 9.70
N THR A 28 -2.52 1.86 10.29
CA THR A 28 -1.58 0.73 10.17
C THR A 28 -1.40 0.32 8.70
N LEU A 29 -2.50 0.19 7.94
CA LEU A 29 -2.45 -0.10 6.52
C LEU A 29 -1.73 1.01 5.74
N GLY A 30 -2.01 2.28 6.05
CA GLY A 30 -1.33 3.42 5.47
C GLY A 30 0.20 3.39 5.66
N GLU A 31 0.66 3.07 6.87
CA GLU A 31 2.09 2.94 7.18
C GLU A 31 2.75 1.73 6.50
N GLN A 32 2.03 0.61 6.38
CA GLN A 32 2.58 -0.55 5.69
C GLN A 32 2.71 -0.30 4.18
N LEU A 33 1.75 0.40 3.57
CA LEU A 33 1.88 0.84 2.18
C LEU A 33 3.06 1.79 1.98
N ASP A 34 3.32 2.72 2.92
CA ASP A 34 4.49 3.61 2.86
C ASP A 34 5.81 2.84 2.84
N LYS A 35 5.86 1.69 3.53
CA LYS A 35 7.02 0.79 3.52
C LYS A 35 7.06 -0.09 2.28
N LEU A 36 5.92 -0.55 1.79
CA LEU A 36 5.80 -1.49 0.68
C LEU A 36 6.09 -0.84 -0.68
N GLU A 37 5.52 0.34 -0.94
CA GLU A 37 5.64 1.07 -2.22
C GLU A 37 7.09 1.17 -2.74
N PRO A 38 8.05 1.69 -1.95
CA PRO A 38 9.43 1.84 -2.42
C PRO A 38 10.18 0.50 -2.51
N ARG A 39 9.68 -0.57 -1.87
CA ARG A 39 10.33 -1.89 -1.84
C ARG A 39 9.85 -2.83 -2.94
N PHE A 40 8.62 -2.66 -3.42
CA PHE A 40 7.94 -3.61 -4.29
C PHE A 40 8.75 -3.98 -5.54
N TRP A 41 9.05 -3.00 -6.39
CA TRP A 41 9.79 -3.24 -7.64
C TRP A 41 11.26 -3.64 -7.42
N PRO A 42 12.02 -2.99 -6.52
CA PRO A 42 13.37 -3.45 -6.21
C PRO A 42 13.44 -4.88 -5.68
N ALA A 43 12.44 -5.34 -4.93
CA ALA A 43 12.38 -6.71 -4.42
C ALA A 43 12.05 -7.72 -5.53
N LEU A 44 11.14 -7.39 -6.44
CA LEU A 44 10.84 -8.19 -7.63
C LEU A 44 12.05 -8.40 -8.54
N ALA A 45 12.93 -7.40 -8.66
CA ALA A 45 14.16 -7.49 -9.46
C ALA A 45 15.25 -8.38 -8.81
N ARG A 46 15.14 -8.68 -7.52
CA ARG A 46 16.12 -9.48 -6.76
C ARG A 46 15.79 -10.97 -6.78
N SER A 47 16.75 -11.79 -6.34
CA SER A 47 16.53 -13.23 -6.19
C SER A 47 15.42 -13.51 -5.17
N PRO A 48 14.50 -14.46 -5.42
CA PRO A 48 13.50 -14.89 -4.44
C PRO A 48 14.10 -15.35 -3.10
N ASP A 49 15.32 -15.90 -3.15
CA ASP A 49 16.02 -16.36 -1.95
C ASP A 49 16.67 -15.24 -1.13
N SER A 50 16.75 -14.03 -1.69
CA SER A 50 17.36 -12.90 -0.98
C SER A 50 16.50 -12.44 0.19
N ASP A 51 17.15 -12.06 1.29
CA ASP A 51 16.45 -11.56 2.48
C ASP A 51 15.56 -10.37 2.17
N TYR A 52 15.99 -9.48 1.27
CA TYR A 52 15.20 -8.33 0.86
C TYR A 52 13.89 -8.73 0.15
N HIS A 53 13.95 -9.74 -0.72
CA HIS A 53 12.75 -10.28 -1.37
C HIS A 53 11.82 -10.94 -0.35
N LYS A 54 12.36 -11.81 0.50
CA LYS A 54 11.60 -12.51 1.56
C LYS A 54 10.93 -11.54 2.54
N GLN A 55 11.65 -10.51 2.98
CA GLN A 55 11.11 -9.47 3.87
C GLN A 55 10.00 -8.66 3.18
N THR A 56 10.17 -8.33 1.90
CA THR A 56 9.13 -7.59 1.15
C THR A 56 7.90 -8.46 0.90
N LYS A 57 8.08 -9.74 0.59
CA LYS A 57 6.97 -10.72 0.51
C LYS A 57 6.24 -10.85 1.84
N LYS A 58 6.97 -10.93 2.96
CA LYS A 58 6.36 -10.97 4.30
C LYS A 58 5.55 -9.71 4.59
N LEU A 59 6.11 -8.53 4.32
CA LEU A 59 5.41 -7.25 4.46
C LEU A 59 4.12 -7.26 3.62
N LEU A 60 4.20 -7.70 2.36
CA LEU A 60 3.05 -7.80 1.45
C LEU A 60 1.92 -8.69 2.03
N HIS A 61 2.26 -9.84 2.60
CA HIS A 61 1.29 -10.72 3.26
C HIS A 61 0.70 -10.09 4.53
N GLU A 62 1.52 -9.43 5.35
CA GLU A 62 1.06 -8.69 6.54
C GLU A 62 0.08 -7.58 6.14
N THR A 63 0.37 -6.85 5.07
CA THR A 63 -0.50 -5.80 4.51
C THR A 63 -1.82 -6.36 3.99
N MET A 64 -1.76 -7.52 3.32
CA MET A 64 -2.96 -8.24 2.90
C MET A 64 -3.82 -8.72 4.08
N GLY A 65 -3.19 -9.13 5.19
CA GLY A 65 -3.87 -9.48 6.43
C GLY A 65 -4.72 -8.32 6.95
N ILE A 66 -4.11 -7.15 7.12
CA ILE A 66 -4.80 -5.93 7.58
C ILE A 66 -5.93 -5.54 6.63
N SER A 67 -5.70 -5.57 5.32
CA SER A 67 -6.72 -5.31 4.30
C SER A 67 -7.94 -6.23 4.45
N ARG A 68 -7.73 -7.53 4.74
CA ARG A 68 -8.82 -8.49 4.97
C ARG A 68 -9.54 -8.24 6.29
N ASP A 69 -8.82 -7.80 7.31
CA ASP A 69 -9.43 -7.48 8.61
C ASP A 69 -10.31 -6.24 8.50
N ILE A 70 -9.90 -5.20 7.76
CA ILE A 70 -10.76 -4.05 7.43
C ILE A 70 -12.05 -4.49 6.72
N GLU A 71 -11.95 -5.31 5.67
CA GLU A 71 -13.13 -5.85 4.96
C GLU A 71 -14.03 -6.70 5.86
N ARG A 72 -13.44 -7.43 6.82
CA ARG A 72 -14.20 -8.20 7.81
C ARG A 72 -14.99 -7.28 8.73
N GLU A 73 -14.39 -6.18 9.21
CA GLU A 73 -15.11 -5.21 10.04
C GLU A 73 -16.20 -4.47 9.28
N LEU A 74 -15.97 -4.13 8.01
CA LEU A 74 -17.02 -3.57 7.15
C LEU A 74 -18.19 -4.55 6.99
N SER A 75 -17.87 -5.81 6.70
CA SER A 75 -18.88 -6.87 6.51
C SER A 75 -19.67 -7.15 7.78
N ARG A 76 -19.03 -7.16 8.95
CA ARG A 76 -19.70 -7.35 10.26
C ARG A 76 -20.75 -6.27 10.55
N GLN A 77 -20.59 -5.10 9.94
CA GLN A 77 -21.46 -3.94 10.14
C GLN A 77 -22.38 -3.71 8.94
N ASP A 78 -22.43 -4.67 8.01
CA ASP A 78 -23.22 -4.60 6.76
C ASP A 78 -22.90 -3.35 5.91
N ILE A 79 -21.68 -2.85 6.01
CA ILE A 79 -21.21 -1.71 5.22
C ILE A 79 -20.64 -2.23 3.90
N ARG A 80 -21.25 -1.79 2.80
CA ARG A 80 -20.69 -1.99 1.46
C ARG A 80 -19.88 -0.77 1.07
N PHE A 81 -18.57 -0.97 0.95
CA PHE A 81 -17.63 0.07 0.55
C PHE A 81 -16.91 -0.34 -0.73
N GLU A 82 -16.75 0.62 -1.65
CA GLU A 82 -15.97 0.43 -2.88
C GLU A 82 -14.96 1.59 -3.01
N PRO A 83 -13.72 1.32 -3.48
CA PRO A 83 -13.22 0.02 -3.91
C PRO A 83 -12.89 -0.92 -2.74
N LYS A 84 -13.05 -2.23 -2.94
CA LYS A 84 -12.59 -3.25 -1.99
C LYS A 84 -11.08 -3.23 -1.84
N ILE A 85 -10.60 -2.85 -0.66
CA ILE A 85 -9.18 -2.74 -0.32
C ILE A 85 -8.49 -4.08 -0.49
N ALA A 86 -9.08 -5.16 0.02
CA ALA A 86 -8.48 -6.50 -0.11
C ALA A 86 -8.43 -6.96 -1.58
N GLY A 87 -9.38 -6.53 -2.42
CA GLY A 87 -9.37 -6.84 -3.85
C GLY A 87 -8.20 -6.17 -4.58
N GLU A 88 -7.96 -4.89 -4.30
CA GLU A 88 -6.81 -4.16 -4.88
C GLU A 88 -5.47 -4.68 -4.33
N MET A 89 -5.41 -5.03 -3.04
CA MET A 89 -4.22 -5.61 -2.43
C MET A 89 -3.89 -7.01 -2.98
N MET A 90 -4.91 -7.80 -3.34
CA MET A 90 -4.72 -9.09 -4.01
C MET A 90 -4.03 -8.92 -5.36
N LYS A 91 -4.35 -7.88 -6.15
CA LYS A 91 -3.66 -7.61 -7.42
C LYS A 91 -2.16 -7.39 -7.21
N LEU A 92 -1.79 -6.64 -6.15
CA LEU A 92 -0.39 -6.44 -5.79
C LEU A 92 0.29 -7.77 -5.42
N GLN A 93 -0.43 -8.66 -4.73
CA GLN A 93 0.07 -9.98 -4.37
C GLN A 93 0.29 -10.87 -5.59
N CYS A 94 -0.71 -11.02 -6.46
CA CYS A 94 -0.58 -11.76 -7.72
C CYS A 94 0.56 -11.22 -8.57
N MET A 95 0.72 -9.89 -8.62
CA MET A 95 1.82 -9.27 -9.35
C MET A 95 3.19 -9.63 -8.80
N PHE A 96 3.33 -9.68 -7.47
CA PHE A 96 4.60 -9.98 -6.82
C PHE A 96 4.98 -11.47 -6.91
N GLU A 97 3.98 -12.36 -6.87
CA GLU A 97 4.20 -13.80 -6.77
C GLU A 97 4.15 -14.52 -8.12
N GLU A 98 3.32 -14.06 -9.06
CA GLU A 98 2.95 -14.82 -10.26
C GLU A 98 3.19 -14.03 -11.56
N ASP A 99 2.65 -12.82 -11.66
CA ASP A 99 2.58 -12.13 -12.97
C ASP A 99 3.92 -11.56 -13.43
N VAL A 100 4.75 -11.07 -12.50
CA VAL A 100 6.00 -10.39 -12.84
C VAL A 100 7.19 -11.28 -12.56
N LYS A 101 7.80 -11.77 -13.63
CA LYS A 101 9.06 -12.51 -13.54
C LYS A 101 10.20 -11.59 -13.13
N ARG A 102 11.11 -12.10 -12.30
CA ARG A 102 12.36 -11.41 -11.93
C ARG A 102 13.12 -10.86 -13.14
N SER A 103 13.26 -11.68 -14.19
CA SER A 103 13.98 -11.29 -15.41
C SER A 103 13.34 -10.09 -16.11
N MET A 104 12.01 -9.95 -16.02
CA MET A 104 11.32 -8.76 -16.51
C MET A 104 11.62 -7.58 -15.60
N ALA A 105 11.38 -7.71 -14.29
CA ALA A 105 11.57 -6.62 -13.33
C ALA A 105 13.02 -6.08 -13.30
N SER A 106 14.02 -6.95 -13.44
CA SER A 106 15.44 -6.56 -13.43
C SER A 106 15.86 -5.71 -14.63
N CYS A 107 15.13 -5.77 -15.74
CA CYS A 107 15.43 -5.01 -16.95
C CYS A 107 14.93 -3.57 -16.90
N TYR A 108 14.18 -3.16 -15.86
CA TYR A 108 13.62 -1.81 -15.77
C TYR A 108 14.04 -1.11 -14.49
N THR A 109 14.24 0.20 -14.61
CA THR A 109 14.34 1.07 -13.45
C THR A 109 12.97 1.70 -13.23
N VAL A 110 12.29 1.25 -12.17
CA VAL A 110 10.99 1.78 -11.77
C VAL A 110 11.19 2.77 -10.63
N ARG A 111 10.91 4.04 -10.88
CA ARG A 111 10.91 5.11 -9.87
C ARG A 111 9.48 5.63 -9.71
N ILE A 112 8.78 5.11 -8.72
CA ILE A 112 7.43 5.57 -8.38
C ILE A 112 7.57 6.55 -7.22
N PRO A 113 7.00 7.77 -7.32
CA PRO A 113 6.97 8.71 -6.22
C PRO A 113 6.16 8.11 -5.06
N ALA A 114 6.58 8.38 -3.82
CA ALA A 114 5.82 7.97 -2.64
C ALA A 114 4.43 8.63 -2.66
N THR A 115 3.40 7.85 -2.34
CA THR A 115 2.00 8.32 -2.40
C THR A 115 1.34 8.54 -1.04
N GLY A 116 2.04 8.30 0.07
CA GLY A 116 1.54 8.50 1.44
C GLY A 116 1.21 9.95 1.80
N MET A 117 0.56 10.13 2.96
CA MET A 117 0.12 11.45 3.47
C MET A 117 1.27 12.45 3.60
N THR A 118 2.45 12.00 4.05
CA THR A 118 3.65 12.85 4.14
C THR A 118 4.10 13.37 2.77
N ALA A 119 3.97 12.58 1.71
CA ALA A 119 4.30 13.01 0.36
C ALA A 119 3.28 14.02 -0.18
N TYR A 120 2.00 13.87 0.18
CA TYR A 120 0.94 14.80 -0.19
C TYR A 120 0.95 16.11 0.60
N ASP A 121 1.49 16.12 1.83
CA ASP A 121 1.40 17.28 2.74
C ASP A 121 1.87 18.59 2.08
N ARG A 122 2.93 18.56 1.28
CA ARG A 122 3.39 19.76 0.56
C ARG A 122 2.32 20.32 -0.38
N GLU A 123 1.61 19.47 -1.10
CA GLU A 123 0.52 19.91 -1.99
C GLU A 123 -0.70 20.35 -1.19
N PHE A 124 -1.02 19.64 -0.10
CA PHE A 124 -2.05 20.03 0.85
C PHE A 124 -1.82 21.43 1.43
N GLN A 125 -0.58 21.76 1.83
CA GLN A 125 -0.22 23.09 2.30
C GLN A 125 -0.38 24.16 1.21
N ARG A 126 -0.08 23.84 -0.05
CA ARG A 126 -0.28 24.76 -1.18
C ARG A 126 -1.75 25.04 -1.44
N LEU A 127 -2.60 24.01 -1.42
CA LEU A 127 -4.05 24.17 -1.58
C LEU A 127 -4.66 25.04 -0.48
N GLN A 128 -4.28 24.82 0.78
CA GLN A 128 -4.72 25.66 1.90
C GLN A 128 -4.25 27.13 1.75
N SER A 129 -3.06 27.34 1.19
CA SER A 129 -2.55 28.69 0.91
C SER A 129 -3.37 29.40 -0.18
N ARG A 130 -3.76 28.67 -1.23
CA ARG A 130 -4.63 29.19 -2.31
C ARG A 130 -6.03 29.53 -1.81
N GLN A 131 -6.52 28.82 -0.79
CA GLN A 131 -7.77 29.12 -0.10
C GLN A 131 -7.66 30.30 0.88
N GLY A 132 -6.51 30.97 0.99
CA GLY A 132 -6.32 32.13 1.87
C GLY A 132 -6.16 31.79 3.35
N LYS A 133 -5.94 30.51 3.72
CA LYS A 133 -5.74 30.13 5.13
C LYS A 133 -4.45 30.71 5.69
N ARG A 134 -4.55 31.34 6.86
CA ARG A 134 -3.40 31.88 7.59
C ARG A 134 -2.52 30.72 8.07
N LYS A 135 -1.22 30.99 8.25
CA LYS A 135 -0.23 29.96 8.62
C LYS A 135 -0.60 29.19 9.92
N ALA A 136 -1.21 29.87 10.89
CA ALA A 136 -1.64 29.28 12.16
C ALA A 136 -2.82 28.30 12.01
N ASP A 137 -3.63 28.44 10.96
CA ASP A 137 -4.83 27.64 10.72
C ASP A 137 -4.59 26.48 9.74
N LYS A 138 -3.36 26.38 9.20
CA LYS A 138 -3.00 25.32 8.26
C LYS A 138 -2.89 24.00 8.99
N LYS A 139 -3.70 23.04 8.56
CA LYS A 139 -3.65 21.66 9.07
C LYS A 139 -2.56 20.87 8.37
N THR A 140 -2.06 19.83 9.01
CA THR A 140 -1.22 18.80 8.37
C THR A 140 -2.11 17.80 7.63
N ALA A 141 -1.61 17.26 6.52
CA ALA A 141 -2.31 16.19 5.80
C ALA A 141 -2.39 14.92 6.67
N SER A 142 -3.61 14.42 6.83
CA SER A 142 -3.91 13.14 7.46
C SER A 142 -5.17 12.55 6.82
N LEU A 143 -5.46 11.27 7.09
CA LEU A 143 -6.67 10.61 6.58
C LEU A 143 -7.96 11.38 6.92
N SER A 144 -7.97 12.15 8.02
CA SER A 144 -9.15 12.90 8.49
C SER A 144 -9.21 14.36 8.05
N THR A 145 -8.14 14.93 7.49
CA THR A 145 -8.07 16.37 7.18
C THR A 145 -8.03 16.68 5.70
N VAL A 146 -7.62 15.73 4.86
CA VAL A 146 -7.52 15.92 3.40
C VAL A 146 -8.90 15.83 2.75
N ASP A 147 -9.08 16.56 1.66
CA ASP A 147 -10.24 16.38 0.78
C ASP A 147 -10.00 15.11 -0.07
N PRO A 148 -10.89 14.09 0.00
CA PRO A 148 -10.73 12.84 -0.74
C PRO A 148 -10.55 13.05 -2.25
N ASP A 149 -11.29 13.97 -2.85
CA ASP A 149 -11.27 14.18 -4.30
C ASP A 149 -10.00 14.94 -4.72
N ALA A 150 -9.54 15.89 -3.90
CA ALA A 150 -8.26 16.56 -4.13
C ALA A 150 -7.07 15.60 -4.01
N TYR A 151 -7.15 14.63 -3.09
CA TYR A 151 -6.13 13.61 -2.92
C TYR A 151 -6.15 12.57 -4.05
N GLU A 152 -7.33 12.10 -4.47
CA GLU A 152 -7.51 11.21 -5.62
C GLU A 152 -6.94 11.83 -6.91
N ASN A 153 -7.26 13.10 -7.17
CA ASN A 153 -6.71 13.82 -8.32
C ASN A 153 -5.18 13.90 -8.28
N TRP A 154 -4.59 14.17 -7.11
CA TRP A 154 -3.14 14.19 -6.94
C TRP A 154 -2.51 12.80 -7.16
N LEU A 155 -3.16 11.72 -6.70
CA LEU A 155 -2.71 10.35 -6.93
C LEU A 155 -2.75 10.00 -8.42
N ASN A 156 -3.82 10.37 -9.13
CA ASN A 156 -3.93 10.20 -10.58
C ASN A 156 -2.80 10.93 -11.33
N ASP A 157 -2.43 12.13 -10.88
CA ASP A 157 -1.26 12.84 -11.38
C ASP A 157 0.05 12.09 -11.09
N GLN A 158 0.20 11.46 -9.91
CA GLN A 158 1.36 10.64 -9.59
C GLN A 158 1.44 9.38 -10.47
N VAL A 159 0.31 8.72 -10.72
CA VAL A 159 0.22 7.58 -11.66
C VAL A 159 0.74 8.03 -13.03
N ASN A 160 0.17 9.10 -13.59
CA ASN A 160 0.57 9.65 -14.89
C ASN A 160 2.05 10.05 -14.96
N ARG A 161 2.60 10.62 -13.89
CA ARG A 161 4.04 10.94 -13.78
C ARG A 161 4.89 9.67 -13.77
N SER A 162 4.47 8.64 -13.06
CA SER A 162 5.17 7.36 -12.96
C SER A 162 5.30 6.71 -14.34
N LEU A 163 4.22 6.71 -15.13
CA LEU A 163 4.23 6.15 -16.49
C LEU A 163 5.27 6.80 -17.41
N LYS A 164 5.48 8.12 -17.26
CA LYS A 164 6.50 8.87 -18.04
C LYS A 164 7.93 8.56 -17.60
N GLN A 165 8.12 8.00 -16.41
CA GLN A 165 9.43 7.70 -15.83
C GLN A 165 9.89 6.25 -16.03
N ILE A 166 9.03 5.38 -16.55
CA ILE A 166 9.36 3.99 -16.83
C ILE A 166 10.43 3.94 -17.92
N ARG A 167 11.59 3.40 -17.58
CA ARG A 167 12.72 3.25 -18.51
C ARG A 167 13.30 1.85 -18.39
N ARG A 168 13.52 1.20 -19.53
CA ARG A 168 14.36 0.00 -19.61
C ARG A 168 15.79 0.41 -19.24
N SER A 169 16.41 -0.35 -18.35
CA SER A 169 17.77 -0.14 -17.86
C SER A 169 18.78 -1.08 -18.49
N SER A 170 18.34 -2.23 -19.02
CA SER A 170 19.20 -3.23 -19.66
C SER A 170 18.43 -4.15 -20.62
N GLY A 171 19.15 -4.80 -21.54
CA GLY A 171 18.60 -5.72 -22.54
C GLY A 171 18.17 -5.04 -23.85
N ASP A 172 17.93 -5.86 -24.88
CA ASP A 172 17.53 -5.39 -26.20
C ASP A 172 16.13 -4.79 -26.21
N ARG A 173 15.89 -3.88 -27.16
CA ARG A 173 14.59 -3.24 -27.31
C ARG A 173 13.53 -4.27 -27.74
N ASN A 174 12.57 -4.51 -26.87
CA ASN A 174 11.39 -5.33 -27.11
C ASN A 174 10.12 -4.57 -26.71
N ALA A 175 9.41 -4.04 -27.72
CA ALA A 175 8.22 -3.23 -27.53
C ALA A 175 7.11 -3.98 -26.78
N ARG A 176 6.92 -5.28 -27.04
CA ARG A 176 5.90 -6.09 -26.36
C ARG A 176 6.19 -6.23 -24.86
N GLN A 177 7.45 -6.41 -24.51
CA GLN A 177 7.87 -6.44 -23.10
C GLN A 177 7.78 -5.06 -22.44
N ASP A 178 8.05 -3.98 -23.18
CA ASP A 178 7.92 -2.61 -22.68
C ASP A 178 6.46 -2.30 -22.37
N GLU A 179 5.53 -2.61 -23.28
CA GLU A 179 4.10 -2.38 -23.06
C GLU A 179 3.54 -3.25 -21.93
N ASN A 180 3.98 -4.51 -21.82
CA ASN A 180 3.60 -5.36 -20.69
C ASN A 180 4.10 -4.78 -19.35
N MET A 181 5.38 -4.37 -19.27
CA MET A 181 5.92 -3.80 -18.05
C MET A 181 5.23 -2.48 -17.69
N LYS A 182 4.97 -1.61 -18.67
CA LYS A 182 4.18 -0.40 -18.46
C LYS A 182 2.80 -0.73 -17.89
N SER A 183 2.10 -1.68 -18.50
CA SER A 183 0.79 -2.13 -18.02
C SER A 183 0.83 -2.61 -16.57
N LYS A 184 1.85 -3.40 -16.19
CA LYS A 184 2.00 -3.88 -14.80
C LYS A 184 2.35 -2.77 -13.81
N ILE A 185 3.16 -1.80 -14.22
CA ILE A 185 3.45 -0.62 -13.38
C ILE A 185 2.20 0.26 -13.24
N THR A 186 1.42 0.44 -14.31
CA THR A 186 0.13 1.13 -14.25
C THR A 186 -0.80 0.46 -13.25
N GLU A 187 -0.98 -0.86 -13.38
CA GLU A 187 -1.85 -1.66 -12.50
C GLU A 187 -1.43 -1.53 -11.03
N PHE A 188 -0.13 -1.56 -10.75
CA PHE A 188 0.40 -1.33 -9.40
C PHE A 188 0.04 0.06 -8.88
N CYS A 189 0.32 1.11 -9.65
CA CYS A 189 0.08 2.49 -9.23
C CYS A 189 -1.41 2.76 -9.02
N GLU A 190 -2.28 2.24 -9.89
CA GLU A 190 -3.74 2.37 -9.77
C GLU A 190 -4.29 1.62 -8.54
N ALA A 191 -3.82 0.40 -8.28
CA ALA A 191 -4.23 -0.37 -7.11
C ALA A 191 -3.83 0.35 -5.81
N VAL A 192 -2.58 0.84 -5.73
CA VAL A 192 -2.13 1.64 -4.57
C VAL A 192 -2.96 2.91 -4.42
N ALA A 193 -3.21 3.65 -5.51
CA ALA A 193 -4.03 4.86 -5.46
C ALA A 193 -5.45 4.58 -4.95
N LYS A 194 -6.10 3.52 -5.44
CA LYS A 194 -7.43 3.10 -4.98
C LYS A 194 -7.44 2.75 -3.50
N ILE A 195 -6.45 2.01 -3.01
CA ILE A 195 -6.33 1.70 -1.58
C ILE A 195 -6.17 3.00 -0.77
N ARG A 196 -5.29 3.92 -1.21
CA ARG A 196 -5.06 5.20 -0.52
C ARG A 196 -6.30 6.06 -0.43
N VAL A 197 -7.08 6.17 -1.51
CA VAL A 197 -8.36 6.90 -1.51
C VAL A 197 -9.36 6.21 -0.58
N ALA A 198 -9.44 4.88 -0.64
CA ALA A 198 -10.30 4.10 0.24
C ALA A 198 -10.00 4.36 1.72
N LEU A 199 -8.73 4.44 2.13
CA LEU A 199 -8.34 4.77 3.51
C LEU A 199 -8.89 6.13 3.97
N VAL A 200 -8.79 7.16 3.12
CA VAL A 200 -9.30 8.50 3.43
C VAL A 200 -10.82 8.49 3.53
N ARG A 201 -11.50 7.92 2.55
CA ARG A 201 -12.96 7.85 2.52
C ARG A 201 -13.51 7.04 3.68
N LEU A 202 -12.93 5.88 3.97
CA LEU A 202 -13.29 5.10 5.15
C LEU A 202 -13.10 5.92 6.43
N ARG A 203 -11.98 6.62 6.61
CA ARG A 203 -11.77 7.44 7.82
C ARG A 203 -12.84 8.53 8.01
N GLN A 204 -13.33 9.12 6.92
CA GLN A 204 -14.20 10.29 6.97
C GLN A 204 -15.69 9.95 6.91
N GLU A 205 -16.04 9.00 6.05
CA GLU A 205 -17.41 8.58 5.77
C GLU A 205 -17.85 7.47 6.72
N VAL A 206 -16.93 6.54 7.01
CA VAL A 206 -17.18 5.38 7.86
C VAL A 206 -16.59 5.68 9.23
N LYS A 207 -17.38 6.31 10.10
CA LYS A 207 -17.01 6.72 11.47
C LYS A 207 -16.84 5.52 12.43
N LEU A 208 -16.18 4.47 11.98
CA LEU A 208 -15.88 3.27 12.74
C LEU A 208 -14.46 3.31 13.27
N GLN A 209 -14.28 2.72 14.45
CA GLN A 209 -12.95 2.39 14.93
C GLN A 209 -12.59 1.02 14.38
N PHE A 210 -11.65 0.99 13.45
CA PHE A 210 -11.11 -0.26 12.93
C PHE A 210 -10.03 -0.73 13.91
N ARG A 211 -10.31 -1.77 14.69
CA ARG A 211 -9.42 -2.33 15.73
C ARG A 211 -9.10 -3.78 15.44
#